data_AF-A0A2M6XDD5-F1
#
_entry.id   AF-A0A2M6XDD5-F1
#
_cell.length_a   1.000
_cell.length_b   1.000
_cell.length_c   1.000
_cell.angle_alpha   90.00
_cell.angle_beta   90.00
_cell.angle_gamma   90.00
#
_symmetry.space_group_name_H-M   'P 1'
#
loop_
_entity.id
_entity.type
_entity.pdbx_description
1 polymer ?
#
loop_
_entity_poly.entity_id
_entity_poly.type
_entity_poly.pdbx_seq_one_letter_code
_entity_poly.pdbx_strand_id
1 'polypeptide(L)'
;MIKYIWEDFENENLKTLRDEYKLEQVVESGKDEYEKQLLLKNWVNKKLSLGYNPKKEYQNALEILEDSQRGEFYCSHYSLVFIQCATVLGWYSRKLGIDYDHEFGEEEKHHGIADIWSNQFNKLKE
;
A
#
# COMPACT_ATOMS: atom_id res chain seq x y z
N MET A 1 -4.12 -17.73 -17.27
CA MET A 1 -3.40 -16.46 -17.50
C MET A 1 -3.89 -15.48 -16.46
N ILE A 2 -3.05 -15.10 -15.49
CA ILE A 2 -3.42 -14.07 -14.51
C ILE A 2 -3.44 -12.74 -15.25
N LYS A 3 -4.61 -12.11 -15.34
CA LYS A 3 -4.75 -10.79 -15.96
C LYS A 3 -4.40 -9.75 -14.90
N TYR A 4 -3.37 -8.96 -15.17
CA TYR A 4 -3.06 -7.79 -14.33
C TYR A 4 -4.14 -6.72 -14.58
N ILE A 5 -4.81 -6.29 -13.51
CA ILE A 5 -5.85 -5.27 -13.55
C ILE A 5 -5.35 -4.09 -12.72
N TRP A 6 -5.30 -2.91 -13.34
CA TRP A 6 -5.02 -1.67 -12.63
C TRP A 6 -6.24 -1.30 -11.79
N GLU A 7 -5.98 -0.73 -10.61
CA GLU A 7 -7.02 -0.17 -9.76
C GLU A 7 -7.81 0.92 -10.54
N ASP A 8 -9.14 0.93 -10.38
CA ASP A 8 -10.01 1.87 -11.07
C ASP A 8 -10.03 3.21 -10.33
N PHE A 9 -9.49 4.26 -10.95
CA PHE A 9 -9.44 5.61 -10.38
C PHE A 9 -10.83 6.23 -10.16
N GLU A 10 -11.87 5.72 -10.82
CA GLU A 10 -13.25 6.17 -10.63
C GLU A 10 -13.96 5.46 -9.47
N ASN A 11 -13.31 4.50 -8.82
CA ASN A 11 -13.82 3.82 -7.64
C ASN A 11 -14.10 4.84 -6.52
N GLU A 12 -15.36 4.93 -6.09
CA GLU A 12 -15.82 5.88 -5.06
C GLU A 12 -15.02 5.73 -3.75
N ASN A 13 -14.59 4.52 -3.39
CA ASN A 13 -13.79 4.28 -2.20
C ASN A 13 -12.43 5.01 -2.28
N LEU A 14 -11.85 5.16 -3.47
CA LEU A 14 -10.57 5.85 -3.65
C LEU A 14 -10.73 7.37 -3.56
N LYS A 15 -11.86 7.91 -4.02
CA LYS A 15 -12.21 9.33 -3.82
C LYS A 15 -12.40 9.62 -2.33
N THR A 16 -13.14 8.78 -1.62
CA THR A 16 -13.30 8.88 -0.16
C THR A 16 -11.95 8.79 0.56
N LEU A 17 -11.11 7.83 0.18
CA LEU A 17 -9.78 7.65 0.76
C LEU A 17 -8.91 8.91 0.62
N ARG A 18 -8.97 9.60 -0.53
CA ARG A 18 -8.29 10.87 -0.78
C ARG A 18 -8.71 11.95 0.21
N ASP A 19 -10.02 12.17 0.26
CA ASP A 19 -10.60 13.35 0.90
C ASP A 19 -10.66 13.19 2.42
N GLU A 20 -11.03 12.01 2.91
CA GLU A 20 -11.16 11.73 4.35
C GLU A 20 -9.81 11.76 5.07
N TYR A 21 -8.78 11.17 4.45
CA TYR A 21 -7.44 11.10 5.03
C TYR A 21 -6.52 12.23 4.60
N LYS A 22 -7.00 13.16 3.76
CA LYS A 22 -6.28 14.36 3.30
C LYS A 22 -4.89 14.01 2.77
N LEU A 23 -4.83 13.03 1.86
CA LEU A 23 -3.56 12.44 1.44
C LEU A 23 -2.58 13.45 0.82
N GLU A 24 -3.08 14.49 0.17
CA GLU A 24 -2.27 15.61 -0.32
C GLU A 24 -1.48 16.29 0.81
N GLN A 25 -2.12 16.50 1.97
CA GLN A 25 -1.49 17.13 3.14
C GLN A 25 -0.49 16.19 3.80
N VAL A 26 -0.74 14.88 3.76
CA VAL A 26 0.21 13.87 4.27
C VAL A 26 1.58 13.98 3.59
N VAL A 27 1.58 14.29 2.29
CA VAL A 27 2.80 14.34 1.49
C VAL A 27 3.28 15.77 1.18
N GLU A 28 2.56 16.81 1.61
CA GLU A 28 2.80 18.20 1.16
C GLU A 28 4.21 18.71 1.47
N SER A 29 4.81 18.24 2.57
CA SER A 29 6.14 18.66 3.03
C SER A 29 7.31 18.04 2.25
N GLY A 30 7.05 17.06 1.38
CA GLY A 30 8.07 16.43 0.55
C GLY A 30 8.54 17.35 -0.57
N LYS A 31 9.86 17.54 -0.70
CA LYS A 31 10.46 18.47 -1.67
C LYS A 31 10.40 17.95 -3.09
N ASP A 32 10.40 16.63 -3.24
CA ASP A 32 10.37 15.93 -4.52
C ASP A 32 9.44 14.71 -4.47
N GLU A 33 9.31 14.02 -5.59
CA GLU A 33 8.40 12.88 -5.71
C GLU A 33 8.76 11.74 -4.74
N TYR A 34 10.03 11.39 -4.62
CA TYR A 34 10.48 10.30 -3.78
C TYR A 34 10.30 10.63 -2.29
N GLU A 35 10.63 11.85 -1.86
CA GLU A 35 10.35 12.30 -0.49
C GLU A 35 8.85 12.21 -0.19
N LYS A 36 7.98 12.58 -1.14
CA LYS A 36 6.51 12.43 -0.99
C LYS A 36 6.08 10.97 -0.86
N GLN A 37 6.66 10.06 -1.65
CA GLN A 37 6.42 8.62 -1.54
C GLN A 37 6.89 8.06 -0.19
N LEU A 38 8.04 8.52 0.32
CA LEU A 38 8.56 8.15 1.64
C LEU A 38 7.68 8.68 2.79
N LEU A 39 7.14 9.90 2.65
CA LEU A 39 6.19 10.46 3.60
C LEU A 39 4.91 9.62 3.67
N LEU A 40 4.37 9.23 2.51
CA LEU A 40 3.22 8.33 2.45
C LEU A 40 3.54 6.99 3.15
N LYS A 41 4.69 6.38 2.84
CA LYS A 41 5.13 5.13 3.48
C LYS A 41 5.17 5.26 5.01
N ASN A 42 5.77 6.34 5.51
CA ASN A 42 5.87 6.60 6.93
C ASN A 42 4.49 6.82 7.58
N TRP A 43 3.60 7.53 6.89
CA TRP A 43 2.24 7.75 7.38
C TRP A 43 1.47 6.43 7.50
N VAL A 44 1.51 5.56 6.49
CA VAL A 44 0.88 4.22 6.55
C VAL A 44 1.46 3.42 7.72
N ASN A 45 2.79 3.43 7.88
CA ASN A 45 3.44 2.73 8.98
C ASN A 45 2.94 3.17 10.36
N LYS A 46 2.68 4.47 10.54
CA LYS A 46 2.16 5.04 11.79
C LYS A 46 0.66 4.83 12.00
N LYS A 47 -0.10 4.59 10.93
CA LYS A 47 -1.55 4.40 11.02
C LYS A 47 -1.96 3.01 11.45
N LEU A 48 -1.13 2.01 11.14
CA LEU A 48 -1.42 0.61 11.36
C LEU A 48 -0.58 0.06 12.51
N SER A 49 -1.23 -0.70 13.39
CA SER A 49 -0.56 -1.48 14.42
C SER A 49 -0.20 -2.86 13.87
N LEU A 50 1.07 -3.24 13.98
CA LEU A 50 1.54 -4.54 13.53
C LEU A 50 0.98 -5.66 14.42
N GLY A 51 0.38 -6.67 13.81
CA GLY A 51 -0.05 -7.89 14.48
C GLY A 51 -0.62 -8.90 13.50
N TYR A 52 -0.98 -10.08 14.02
CA TYR A 52 -1.35 -11.25 13.19
C TYR A 52 -2.81 -11.67 13.37
N ASN A 53 -3.60 -10.87 14.09
CA ASN A 53 -4.99 -11.16 14.39
C ASN A 53 -5.94 -10.09 13.81
N PRO A 54 -6.13 -10.04 12.48
CA PRO A 54 -7.08 -9.11 11.88
C PRO A 54 -8.50 -9.42 12.36
N LYS A 55 -9.31 -8.39 12.58
CA LYS A 55 -10.69 -8.54 13.06
C LYS A 55 -11.62 -9.21 12.04
N LYS A 56 -11.32 -9.04 10.77
CA LYS A 56 -12.10 -9.48 9.62
C LYS A 56 -11.21 -9.52 8.39
N GLU A 57 -11.73 -10.10 7.33
CA GLU A 57 -11.19 -9.92 5.99
C GLU A 57 -11.48 -8.51 5.50
N TYR A 58 -10.45 -7.80 5.05
CA TYR A 58 -10.56 -6.44 4.53
C TYR A 58 -10.46 -6.43 3.01
N GLN A 59 -11.35 -5.67 2.36
CA GLN A 59 -11.40 -5.62 0.90
C GLN A 59 -10.62 -4.45 0.31
N ASN A 60 -10.38 -3.39 1.10
CA ASN A 60 -9.76 -2.15 0.63
C ASN A 60 -9.07 -1.40 1.78
N ALA A 61 -8.35 -0.34 1.41
CA ALA A 61 -7.61 0.52 2.34
C ALA A 61 -8.51 1.29 3.30
N LEU A 62 -9.71 1.69 2.85
CA LEU A 62 -10.65 2.46 3.66
C LEU A 62 -11.11 1.64 4.87
N GLU A 63 -11.55 0.40 4.66
CA GLU A 63 -11.94 -0.49 5.75
C GLU A 63 -10.81 -0.75 6.76
N ILE A 64 -9.57 -0.86 6.26
CA ILE A 64 -8.38 -1.05 7.10
C ILE A 64 -8.11 0.21 7.95
N LEU A 65 -8.19 1.38 7.34
CA LEU A 65 -7.92 2.65 8.01
C LEU A 65 -9.03 3.05 9.00
N GLU A 66 -10.28 2.68 8.75
CA GLU A 66 -11.40 2.82 9.69
C GLU A 66 -11.16 2.01 10.98
N ASP A 67 -10.63 0.80 10.84
CA ASP A 67 -10.35 -0.09 11.98
C ASP A 67 -8.96 0.12 12.59
N SER A 68 -8.14 1.02 12.04
CA SER A 68 -6.70 1.14 12.34
C SER A 68 -6.38 1.40 13.82
N GLN A 69 -7.26 2.12 14.52
CA GLN A 69 -7.07 2.48 15.93
C GLN A 69 -7.28 1.30 16.91
N ARG A 70 -7.94 0.24 16.46
CA ARG A 70 -8.33 -0.88 17.34
C ARG A 70 -8.01 -2.24 16.72
N GLY A 71 -7.40 -2.28 15.55
CA GLY A 71 -7.09 -3.49 14.80
C GLY A 71 -5.59 -3.80 14.78
N GLU A 72 -5.29 -5.06 14.50
CA GLU A 72 -3.95 -5.54 14.19
C GLU A 72 -3.87 -5.89 12.71
N PHE A 73 -2.73 -5.58 12.10
CA PHE A 73 -2.53 -5.72 10.67
C PHE A 73 -1.15 -6.30 10.36
N TYR A 74 -1.06 -7.06 9.28
CA TYR A 74 0.18 -7.66 8.79
C TYR A 74 0.53 -7.18 7.38
N CYS A 75 1.67 -7.65 6.86
CA CYS A 75 2.33 -7.19 5.62
C CYS A 75 1.39 -6.89 4.43
N SER A 76 0.44 -7.77 4.15
CA SER A 76 -0.52 -7.59 3.05
C SER A 76 -1.44 -6.38 3.24
N HIS A 77 -1.85 -6.07 4.47
CA HIS A 77 -2.70 -4.93 4.78
C HIS A 77 -1.93 -3.61 4.63
N TYR A 78 -0.69 -3.54 5.12
CA TYR A 78 0.18 -2.38 4.91
C TYR A 78 0.40 -2.13 3.42
N SER A 79 0.67 -3.20 2.66
CA SER A 79 0.85 -3.10 1.21
C SER A 79 -0.41 -2.61 0.52
N LEU A 80 -1.59 -3.15 0.87
CA LEU A 80 -2.86 -2.72 0.28
C LEU A 80 -3.16 -1.24 0.54
N VAL A 81 -3.02 -0.80 1.79
CA VAL A 81 -3.22 0.62 2.16
C VAL A 81 -2.26 1.51 1.40
N PHE A 82 -0.98 1.14 1.35
CA PHE A 82 0.01 1.93 0.63
C PHE A 82 -0.31 2.04 -0.86
N ILE A 83 -0.64 0.94 -1.56
CA ILE A 83 -0.87 0.98 -3.01
C ILE A 83 -2.14 1.76 -3.38
N GLN A 84 -3.22 1.69 -2.59
CA GLN A 84 -4.44 2.43 -2.89
C GLN A 84 -4.26 3.92 -2.59
N CYS A 85 -3.60 4.28 -1.49
CA CYS A 85 -3.25 5.68 -1.24
C CYS A 85 -2.29 6.25 -2.30
N ALA A 86 -1.29 5.47 -2.74
CA ALA A 86 -0.35 5.88 -3.78
C ALA A 86 -1.06 6.07 -5.13
N THR A 87 -1.95 5.15 -5.48
CA THR A 87 -2.79 5.25 -6.69
C THR A 87 -3.61 6.53 -6.66
N VAL A 88 -4.29 6.83 -5.55
CA VAL A 88 -5.08 8.06 -5.40
C VAL A 88 -4.24 9.32 -5.64
N LEU A 89 -3.00 9.34 -5.16
CA LEU A 89 -2.05 10.43 -5.36
C LEU A 89 -1.45 10.48 -6.77
N GLY A 90 -1.83 9.56 -7.66
CA GLY A 90 -1.43 9.53 -9.07
C GLY A 90 -0.15 8.75 -9.35
N TRP A 91 0.34 7.93 -8.39
CA TRP A 91 1.53 7.11 -8.59
C TRP A 91 1.18 5.70 -9.07
N TYR A 92 1.96 5.22 -10.04
CA TYR A 92 1.93 3.82 -10.44
C TYR A 92 2.52 2.97 -9.33
N SER A 93 1.69 2.12 -8.73
CA SER A 93 2.09 1.19 -7.69
C SER A 93 1.43 -0.17 -7.87
N ARG A 94 2.03 -1.20 -7.27
CA ARG A 94 1.51 -2.57 -7.31
C ARG A 94 1.86 -3.34 -6.05
N LYS A 95 0.99 -4.28 -5.68
CA LYS A 95 1.26 -5.25 -4.63
C LYS A 95 2.04 -6.44 -5.21
N LEU A 96 3.06 -6.89 -4.49
CA LEU A 96 3.78 -8.12 -4.81
C LEU A 96 3.75 -9.06 -3.61
N GLY A 97 3.67 -10.37 -3.87
CA GLY A 97 4.02 -11.39 -2.91
C GLY A 97 5.45 -11.83 -3.19
N ILE A 98 6.28 -11.88 -2.15
CA ILE A 98 7.62 -12.44 -2.22
C ILE A 98 7.71 -13.58 -1.21
N ASP A 99 8.54 -14.57 -1.53
CA ASP A 99 8.95 -15.61 -0.60
C ASP A 99 10.44 -15.91 -0.81
N TYR A 100 11.03 -16.67 0.10
CA TYR A 100 12.34 -17.28 -0.15
C TYR A 100 12.17 -18.65 -0.83
N ASP A 101 13.27 -19.16 -1.37
CA ASP A 101 13.27 -20.46 -2.03
C ASP A 101 13.09 -21.57 -0.98
N HIS A 102 12.04 -22.37 -1.12
CA HIS A 102 11.70 -23.46 -0.20
C HIS A 102 11.05 -24.62 -0.97
N GLU A 103 11.22 -25.84 -0.47
CA GLU A 103 10.59 -27.01 -1.08
C GLU A 103 9.10 -27.10 -0.71
N PHE A 104 8.35 -27.93 -1.46
CA PHE A 104 6.95 -28.18 -1.16
C PHE A 104 6.80 -28.88 0.20
N GLY A 105 6.08 -28.24 1.13
CA GLY A 105 5.88 -28.75 2.49
C GLY A 105 6.85 -28.20 3.54
N GLU A 106 7.80 -27.35 3.14
CA GLU A 106 8.60 -26.57 4.07
C GLU A 106 7.83 -25.34 4.60
N GLU A 107 8.36 -24.71 5.65
CA GLU A 107 7.80 -23.46 6.17
C GLU A 107 7.90 -22.37 5.09
N GLU A 108 6.77 -21.77 4.73
CA GLU A 108 6.67 -20.65 3.79
C GLU A 108 6.68 -19.33 4.58
N LYS A 109 7.44 -18.29 4.18
CA LYS A 109 7.34 -16.95 4.81
C LYS A 109 6.99 -15.89 3.79
N HIS A 110 5.89 -16.16 3.07
CA HIS A 110 5.21 -15.19 2.23
C HIS A 110 5.15 -13.80 2.87
N HIS A 111 5.64 -12.82 2.14
CA HIS A 111 5.60 -11.43 2.54
C HIS A 111 4.95 -10.57 1.46
N GLY A 112 3.88 -9.87 1.83
CA GLY A 112 3.26 -8.86 0.97
C GLY A 112 4.08 -7.58 1.02
N ILE A 113 4.51 -7.10 -0.15
CA ILE A 113 5.19 -5.82 -0.33
C ILE A 113 4.44 -4.92 -1.30
N ALA A 114 4.82 -3.63 -1.31
CA ALA A 114 4.44 -2.68 -2.33
C ALA A 114 5.65 -2.26 -3.18
N ASP A 115 5.44 -2.15 -4.48
CA ASP A 115 6.37 -1.59 -5.46
C ASP A 115 5.75 -0.31 -6.04
N ILE A 116 6.55 0.75 -6.17
CA ILE A 116 6.10 2.08 -6.62
C ILE A 116 7.10 2.67 -7.59
N TRP A 117 6.59 3.23 -8.68
CA TRP A 117 7.42 3.91 -9.66
C TRP A 117 7.90 5.27 -9.13
N SER A 118 9.19 5.56 -9.30
CA SER A 118 9.76 6.87 -9.05
C SER A 118 10.45 7.38 -10.32
N ASN A 119 9.97 8.52 -10.82
CA ASN A 119 10.53 9.25 -11.96
C ASN A 119 11.95 9.75 -11.69
N GLN A 120 12.32 9.96 -10.43
CA GLN A 120 13.68 10.36 -10.06
C GLN A 120 14.70 9.24 -10.27
N PHE A 121 14.31 7.99 -10.04
CA PHE A 121 15.17 6.82 -10.20
C PHE A 121 14.95 6.08 -11.52
N ASN A 122 14.12 6.65 -12.41
CA ASN A 122 13.76 6.21 -13.76
C ASN A 122 14.43 4.90 -14.21
N LYS A 123 13.89 3.76 -13.78
CA LYS A 123 14.46 2.42 -14.03
C LYS A 123 14.36 1.96 -15.50
N LEU A 124 14.01 2.85 -16.44
CA LEU A 124 13.94 2.58 -17.88
C LEU A 124 15.23 2.94 -18.64
N LYS A 125 16.38 2.97 -17.96
CA LYS A 125 17.68 3.04 -18.64
C LYS A 125 18.57 1.89 -18.19
N GLU A 126 18.48 0.79 -18.94
CA GLU A 126 19.59 0.11 -19.63
C GLU A 126 19.02 -0.92 -20.62
#